data_AF-A0A7X0R4Z9-F1
#
_entry.id   AF-A0A7X0R4Z9-F1
#
_cell.length_a   1.000
_cell.length_b   1.000
_cell.length_c   1.000
_cell.angle_alpha   90.00
_cell.angle_beta   90.00
_cell.angle_gamma   90.00
#
_symmetry.space_group_name_H-M   'P 1'
#
loop_
_entity.id
_entity.type
_entity.pdbx_description
1 polymer ?
#
loop_
_entity_poly.entity_id
_entity_poly.type
_entity_poly.pdbx_seq_one_letter_code
_entity_poly.pdbx_strand_id
1 'polypeptide(L)'
;MEKDLIEEYKSLAATCARTDYSDKASVKNHNKAVGRMSKIVEKIATGQTPEKTAQFIDLLNIPEHKTSLWAAIHILEKLSVNKENEQKALSVINLAAQGDSADALGYQYWLKNWKQNQK
;
A
#
# COMPACT_ATOMS: atom_id res chain seq x y z
N MET A 1 -14.83 8.16 19.96
CA MET A 1 -14.69 8.29 18.49
C MET A 1 -13.68 7.27 18.04
N GLU A 2 -14.12 6.23 17.35
CA GLU A 2 -13.21 5.32 16.66
C GLU A 2 -12.46 6.15 15.60
N LYS A 3 -11.12 6.17 15.66
CA LYS A 3 -10.33 6.85 14.63
C LYS A 3 -10.60 6.15 13.31
N ASP A 4 -10.99 6.91 12.29
CA ASP A 4 -11.15 6.36 10.96
C ASP A 4 -9.78 5.87 10.46
N LEU A 5 -9.64 4.55 10.39
CA LEU A 5 -8.41 3.87 9.98
C LEU A 5 -8.02 4.22 8.55
N ILE A 6 -9.00 4.52 7.68
CA ILE A 6 -8.77 4.84 6.27
C ILE A 6 -8.15 6.24 6.16
N GLU A 7 -8.71 7.22 6.86
CA GLU A 7 -8.13 8.58 6.90
C GLU A 7 -6.77 8.60 7.60
N GLU A 8 -6.59 7.80 8.65
CA GLU A 8 -5.28 7.62 9.27
C GLU A 8 -4.27 7.05 8.24
N TYR A 9 -4.65 6.02 7.49
CA TYR A 9 -3.81 5.41 6.47
C TYR A 9 -3.37 6.42 5.39
N LYS A 10 -4.30 7.24 4.88
CA LYS A 10 -4.02 8.30 3.90
C LYS A 10 -3.03 9.33 4.44
N SER A 11 -3.19 9.77 5.69
CA SER A 11 -2.25 10.69 6.34
C SER A 11 -0.85 10.08 6.50
N LEU A 12 -0.76 8.78 6.73
CA LEU A 12 0.52 8.07 6.82
C LEU A 12 1.19 7.94 5.45
N ALA A 13 0.43 7.65 4.39
CA ALA A 13 0.93 7.67 3.02
C ALA A 13 1.49 9.06 2.65
N ALA A 14 0.81 10.14 3.04
CA ALA A 14 1.32 11.52 2.89
C ALA A 14 2.63 11.77 3.64
N THR A 15 2.81 11.13 4.80
CA THR A 15 4.07 11.18 5.54
C THR A 15 5.17 10.45 4.79
N CYS A 16 4.89 9.26 4.26
CA CYS A 16 5.84 8.50 3.43
C CYS A 16 6.25 9.27 2.17
N ALA A 17 5.32 9.96 1.51
CA ALA A 17 5.60 10.70 0.27
C ALA A 17 6.53 11.91 0.48
N ARG A 18 6.65 12.44 1.70
CA ARG A 18 7.52 13.58 2.06
C ARG A 18 8.87 13.14 2.65
N THR A 19 9.22 11.87 2.52
CA THR A 19 10.45 11.34 3.11
C THR A 19 11.66 11.95 2.42
N ASP A 20 12.55 12.52 3.22
CA ASP A 20 13.88 12.92 2.79
C ASP A 20 14.85 11.81 3.21
N TYR A 21 15.31 11.04 2.24
CA TYR A 21 16.19 9.91 2.50
C TYR A 21 17.62 10.32 2.91
N SER A 22 17.96 11.62 2.84
CA SER A 22 19.21 12.16 3.37
C SER A 22 19.10 12.55 4.86
N ASP A 23 17.88 12.68 5.40
CA ASP A 23 17.63 12.98 6.81
C ASP A 23 17.17 11.73 7.59
N LYS A 24 17.99 11.35 8.57
CA LYS A 24 17.72 10.23 9.47
C LYS A 24 16.41 10.39 10.25
N ALA A 25 16.02 11.61 10.63
CA ALA A 25 14.77 11.84 11.36
C ALA A 25 13.56 11.61 10.43
N SER A 26 13.62 12.12 9.20
CA SER A 26 12.61 11.86 8.16
C SER A 26 12.46 10.37 7.86
N VAL A 27 13.58 9.63 7.68
CA VAL A 27 13.55 8.16 7.50
C VAL A 27 12.95 7.44 8.70
N LYS A 28 13.23 7.89 9.93
CA LYS A 28 12.61 7.31 11.13
C LYS A 28 11.10 7.52 11.14
N ASN A 29 10.62 8.68 10.69
CA ASN A 29 9.19 8.96 10.60
C ASN A 29 8.52 8.14 9.49
N HIS A 30 9.18 7.97 8.35
CA HIS A 30 8.76 7.04 7.28
C HIS A 30 8.58 5.63 7.82
N ASN A 31 9.59 5.07 8.50
CA ASN A 31 9.53 3.70 9.02
C ASN A 31 8.40 3.52 10.05
N LYS A 32 8.18 4.52 10.90
CA LYS A 32 7.03 4.53 11.83
C LYS A 32 5.71 4.54 11.09
N ALA A 33 5.60 5.35 10.03
CA ALA A 33 4.39 5.46 9.23
C ALA A 33 4.08 4.14 8.52
N VAL A 34 5.04 3.54 7.83
CA VAL A 34 4.91 2.22 7.19
C VAL A 34 4.52 1.15 8.21
N GLY A 35 5.18 1.10 9.37
CA GLY A 35 4.84 0.16 10.43
C GLY A 35 3.41 0.33 10.96
N ARG A 36 2.91 1.57 11.03
CA ARG A 36 1.52 1.83 11.41
C ARG A 36 0.54 1.47 10.29
N MET A 37 0.87 1.75 9.03
CA MET A 37 0.06 1.34 7.88
C MET A 37 -0.11 -0.19 7.85
N SER A 38 0.96 -0.96 8.07
CA SER A 38 0.87 -2.43 8.17
C SER A 38 -0.13 -2.87 9.24
N LYS A 39 -0.05 -2.29 10.45
CA LYS A 39 -0.97 -2.60 11.55
C LYS A 39 -2.42 -2.21 11.25
N ILE A 40 -2.65 -1.16 10.47
CA ILE A 40 -3.99 -0.78 10.03
C ILE A 40 -4.56 -1.88 9.12
N VAL A 41 -3.78 -2.34 8.13
CA VAL A 41 -4.23 -3.39 7.22
C VAL A 41 -4.45 -4.72 7.94
N GLU A 42 -3.58 -5.07 8.89
CA GLU A 42 -3.78 -6.27 9.73
C GLU A 42 -5.09 -6.20 10.52
N LYS A 43 -5.47 -5.03 11.03
CA LYS A 43 -6.76 -4.85 11.72
C LYS A 43 -7.95 -4.98 10.76
N ILE A 44 -7.83 -4.45 9.54
CA ILE A 44 -8.85 -4.61 8.50
C ILE A 44 -8.99 -6.10 8.13
N ALA A 45 -7.86 -6.81 7.98
CA ALA A 45 -7.83 -8.23 7.63
C ALA A 45 -8.46 -9.14 8.69
N THR A 46 -8.21 -8.85 9.97
CA THR A 46 -8.56 -9.74 11.10
C THR A 46 -9.89 -9.42 11.78
N GLY A 47 -10.36 -8.18 11.70
CA GLY A 47 -11.34 -7.69 12.66
C GLY A 47 -12.49 -6.86 12.12
N GLN A 48 -12.58 -6.60 10.81
CA GLN A 48 -13.59 -5.66 10.31
C GLN A 48 -14.45 -6.21 9.17
N THR A 49 -15.62 -5.60 9.04
CA THR A 49 -16.71 -5.98 8.13
C THR A 49 -16.28 -5.88 6.67
N PRO A 50 -16.98 -6.59 5.75
CA PRO A 50 -16.76 -6.44 4.30
C PRO A 50 -16.73 -4.99 3.81
N GLU A 51 -17.46 -4.09 4.49
CA GLU A 51 -17.47 -2.65 4.22
C GLU A 51 -16.10 -1.99 4.39
N LYS A 52 -15.34 -2.33 5.43
CA LYS A 52 -14.02 -1.71 5.68
C LYS A 52 -12.97 -2.22 4.71
N THR A 53 -13.07 -3.48 4.30
CA THR A 53 -12.26 -4.02 3.20
C THR A 53 -12.59 -3.32 1.89
N ALA A 54 -13.88 -3.07 1.59
CA ALA A 54 -14.30 -2.32 0.41
C ALA A 54 -13.75 -0.88 0.42
N GLN A 55 -13.89 -0.17 1.54
CA GLN A 55 -13.31 1.17 1.71
C GLN A 55 -11.79 1.19 1.53
N PHE A 56 -11.09 0.14 1.95
CA PHE A 56 -9.65 0.03 1.74
C PHE A 56 -9.31 -0.24 0.26
N ILE A 57 -10.12 -1.05 -0.44
CA ILE A 57 -9.97 -1.27 -1.89
C ILE A 57 -10.18 0.02 -2.67
N ASP A 58 -11.10 0.90 -2.23
CA ASP A 58 -11.33 2.19 -2.89
C ASP A 58 -10.09 3.10 -2.89
N LEU A 59 -9.13 2.88 -1.98
CA LEU A 59 -7.84 3.58 -1.98
C LEU A 59 -7.00 3.33 -3.25
N LEU A 60 -7.27 2.25 -3.99
CA LEU A 60 -6.63 2.01 -5.29
C LEU A 60 -6.90 3.13 -6.30
N ASN A 61 -7.94 3.94 -6.10
CA ASN A 61 -8.31 5.05 -6.96
C ASN A 61 -7.73 6.40 -6.52
N ILE A 62 -6.91 6.44 -5.46
CA ILE A 62 -6.34 7.66 -4.88
C ILE A 62 -4.85 7.78 -5.28
N PRO A 63 -4.50 8.53 -6.33
CA PRO A 63 -3.11 8.66 -6.78
C PRO A 63 -2.23 9.50 -5.83
N GLU A 64 -2.84 10.36 -5.01
CA GLU A 64 -2.14 11.28 -4.13
C GLU A 64 -1.20 10.54 -3.18
N HIS A 65 0.02 11.07 -3.01
CA HIS A 65 1.01 10.52 -2.08
C HIS A 65 1.35 9.05 -2.31
N LYS A 66 1.17 8.54 -3.53
CA LYS A 66 1.30 7.11 -3.87
C LYS A 66 0.38 6.22 -3.02
N THR A 67 -0.78 6.75 -2.56
CA THR A 67 -1.72 6.01 -1.70
C THR A 67 -2.20 4.74 -2.39
N SER A 68 -2.60 4.82 -3.66
CA SER A 68 -3.01 3.66 -4.46
C SER A 68 -1.94 2.58 -4.52
N LEU A 69 -0.66 2.95 -4.62
CA LEU A 69 0.46 2.02 -4.71
C LEU A 69 0.74 1.31 -3.38
N TRP A 70 0.72 2.06 -2.27
CA TRP A 70 0.81 1.48 -0.93
C TRP A 70 -0.37 0.53 -0.65
N ALA A 71 -1.59 0.95 -1.01
CA ALA A 71 -2.78 0.13 -0.84
C ALA A 71 -2.69 -1.16 -1.68
N ALA A 72 -2.25 -1.07 -2.93
CA ALA A 72 -2.08 -2.21 -3.82
C ALA A 72 -1.13 -3.27 -3.24
N ILE A 73 0.04 -2.86 -2.74
CA ILE A 73 1.00 -3.77 -2.13
C ILE A 73 0.36 -4.46 -0.91
N HIS A 74 -0.24 -3.70 -0.01
CA HIS A 74 -0.83 -4.28 1.19
C HIS A 74 -2.07 -5.16 0.91
N ILE A 75 -2.87 -4.84 -0.10
CA ILE A 75 -3.97 -5.71 -0.55
C ILE A 75 -3.41 -7.07 -0.94
N LEU A 76 -2.37 -7.10 -1.77
CA LEU A 76 -1.77 -8.33 -2.28
C LEU A 76 -0.97 -9.13 -1.25
N GLU A 77 -0.46 -8.47 -0.20
CA GLU A 77 0.34 -9.12 0.84
C GLU A 77 -0.48 -9.57 2.05
N LYS A 78 -1.57 -8.87 2.37
CA LYS A 78 -2.24 -9.00 3.69
C LYS A 78 -3.73 -9.23 3.63
N LEU A 79 -4.40 -8.96 2.50
CA LEU A 79 -5.86 -9.09 2.40
C LEU A 79 -6.24 -10.29 1.55
N SER A 80 -7.26 -11.02 1.99
CA SER A 80 -7.96 -11.98 1.14
C SER A 80 -9.02 -11.23 0.33
N VAL A 81 -8.79 -11.08 -0.96
CA VAL A 81 -9.68 -10.38 -1.89
C VAL A 81 -10.06 -11.28 -3.05
N ASN A 82 -11.15 -10.94 -3.74
CA ASN A 82 -11.52 -11.64 -4.97
C ASN A 82 -10.52 -11.34 -6.11
N LYS A 83 -10.56 -12.15 -7.16
CA LYS A 83 -9.67 -12.03 -8.32
C LYS A 83 -9.74 -10.68 -9.02
N GLU A 84 -10.92 -10.05 -9.03
CA GLU A 84 -11.11 -8.72 -9.63
C GLU A 84 -10.29 -7.66 -8.88
N ASN A 85 -10.38 -7.63 -7.55
CA ASN A 85 -9.66 -6.66 -6.73
C ASN A 85 -8.16 -6.94 -6.67
N GLU A 86 -7.76 -8.21 -6.73
CA GLU A 86 -6.36 -8.59 -6.93
C GLU A 86 -5.81 -8.03 -8.26
N GLN A 87 -6.56 -8.19 -9.35
CA GLN A 87 -6.16 -7.66 -10.66
C GLN A 87 -6.09 -6.12 -10.68
N LYS A 88 -7.00 -5.44 -9.99
CA LYS A 88 -6.94 -3.98 -9.83
C LYS A 88 -5.67 -3.55 -9.11
N ALA A 89 -5.34 -4.19 -7.98
CA ALA A 89 -4.11 -3.91 -7.24
C ALA A 89 -2.86 -4.19 -8.09
N LEU A 90 -2.82 -5.34 -8.78
CA LEU A 90 -1.73 -5.66 -9.70
C LEU A 90 -1.57 -4.63 -10.82
N SER A 91 -2.67 -4.11 -11.36
CA SER A 91 -2.62 -3.11 -12.43
C SER A 91 -1.95 -1.81 -11.97
N VAL A 92 -2.20 -1.37 -10.73
CA VAL A 92 -1.53 -0.21 -10.13
C VAL A 92 -0.01 -0.43 -10.04
N ILE A 93 0.42 -1.60 -9.54
CA ILE A 93 1.86 -1.90 -9.41
C ILE A 93 2.51 -2.09 -10.78
N ASN A 94 1.84 -2.74 -11.73
CA ASN A 94 2.34 -2.88 -13.10
C ASN A 94 2.56 -1.53 -13.77
N LEU A 95 1.66 -0.55 -13.56
CA LEU A 95 1.85 0.81 -14.07
C LEU A 95 3.06 1.49 -13.43
N ALA A 96 3.23 1.36 -12.11
CA ALA A 96 4.39 1.90 -11.40
C ALA A 96 5.72 1.23 -11.79
N ALA A 97 5.67 0.00 -12.29
CA ALA A 97 6.81 -0.77 -12.76
C ALA A 97 7.26 -0.41 -14.20
N GLN A 98 6.56 0.50 -14.88
CA GLN A 98 6.93 0.90 -16.24
C GLN A 98 8.12 1.88 -16.25
N GLY A 99 9.06 1.64 -17.17
CA GLY A 99 10.25 2.48 -17.38
C GLY A 99 11.49 2.02 -16.60
N ASP A 100 12.50 2.88 -16.58
CA ASP A 100 13.86 2.55 -16.13
C ASP A 100 14.31 3.33 -14.88
N SER A 101 13.36 3.99 -14.20
CA SER A 101 13.66 4.67 -12.94
C SER A 101 13.99 3.67 -11.82
N ALA A 102 14.71 4.11 -10.80
CA ALA A 102 15.02 3.27 -9.64
C ALA A 102 13.74 2.71 -8.97
N ASP A 103 12.69 3.52 -8.87
CA ASP A 103 11.37 3.10 -8.38
C ASP A 103 10.75 2.03 -9.29
N ALA A 104 10.75 2.24 -10.61
CA ALA A 104 10.18 1.30 -11.58
C ALA A 104 10.89 -0.07 -11.51
N LEU A 105 12.22 -0.07 -11.49
CA LEU A 105 13.02 -1.29 -11.32
C LEU A 105 12.71 -2.01 -10.00
N GLY A 106 12.51 -1.26 -8.91
CA GLY A 106 12.06 -1.79 -7.62
C GLY A 106 10.73 -2.52 -7.72
N TYR A 107 9.73 -1.93 -8.39
CA TYR A 107 8.42 -2.56 -8.57
C TYR A 107 8.45 -3.74 -9.56
N GLN A 108 9.30 -3.71 -10.59
CA GLN A 108 9.52 -4.87 -11.46
C GLN A 108 10.05 -6.07 -10.66
N TYR A 109 11.02 -5.83 -9.77
CA TYR A 109 11.55 -6.86 -8.88
C TYR A 109 10.50 -7.37 -7.89
N TRP A 110 9.74 -6.46 -7.27
CA TRP A 110 8.64 -6.84 -6.38
C TRP A 110 7.60 -7.72 -7.08
N LEU A 111 7.16 -7.35 -8.30
CA LEU A 111 6.21 -8.13 -9.09
C LEU A 111 6.75 -9.52 -9.44
N LYS A 112 8.04 -9.63 -9.77
CA LYS A 112 8.69 -10.92 -10.04
C LYS A 112 8.65 -11.81 -8.79
N ASN A 113 9.02 -11.28 -7.63
CA ASN A 113 9.01 -12.03 -6.37
C ASN A 113 7.59 -12.43 -5.96
N TRP A 114 6.63 -11.52 -6.05
CA TRP A 114 5.23 -11.81 -5.73
C TRP A 114 4.72 -12.97 -6.58
N LYS A 115 4.91 -12.93 -7.92
CA LYS A 115 4.50 -14.01 -8.83
C LYS A 115 5.17 -15.37 -8.54
N GLN A 116 6.40 -15.37 -8.02
CA GLN A 116 7.08 -16.59 -7.62
C GLN A 116 6.50 -17.19 -6.34
N ASN A 117 6.04 -16.34 -5.41
CA ASN A 117 5.46 -16.76 -4.13
C ASN A 117 3.97 -17.18 -4.23
N GLN A 118 3.29 -16.91 -5.35
CA GLN A 118 1.93 -17.38 -5.62
C GLN A 118 1.87 -18.80 -6.19
N LYS A 119 3.02 -19.44 -6.47
CA LYS A 119 3.13 -20.82 -6.95
C LYS A 119 3.33 -21.79 -5.81
#